data_AF-A0A357LHY1-F1
#
_entry.id   AF-A0A357LHY1-F1
#
_cell.length_a   1.000
_cell.length_b   1.000
_cell.length_c   1.000
_cell.angle_alpha   90.00
_cell.angle_beta   90.00
_cell.angle_gamma   90.00
#
_symmetry.space_group_name_H-M   'P 1'
#
loop_
_entity.id
_entity.type
_entity.pdbx_description
1 polymer ?
#
loop_
_entity_poly.entity_id
_entity_poly.type
_entity_poly.pdbx_seq_one_letter_code
_entity_poly.pdbx_strand_id
1 'polypeptide(L)' 'MITSRAWAGKRYAVLGLARSGLATVRALLASGAEVVAWDSDKAKREALKPLPFRGGGGGG' A
#
# COMPACT_ATOMS: atom_id res chain seq x y z
N MET A 1 4.50 -13.38 -6.71
CA MET A 1 4.26 -12.50 -5.55
C MET A 1 3.58 -13.32 -4.47
N ILE A 2 3.93 -13.15 -3.19
CA ILE A 2 3.27 -13.85 -2.09
C ILE A 2 1.99 -13.08 -1.73
N THR A 3 0.87 -13.77 -1.63
CA THR A 3 -0.43 -13.20 -1.26
C THR A 3 -1.09 -14.03 -0.17
N SER A 4 -1.87 -13.42 0.71
CA SER A 4 -2.58 -14.13 1.79
C SER A 4 -3.90 -13.46 2.15
N ARG A 5 -4.95 -14.26 2.34
CA ARG A 5 -6.24 -13.77 2.84
C ARG A 5 -6.13 -13.11 4.22
N ALA A 6 -5.08 -13.43 4.98
CA ALA A 6 -4.84 -12.85 6.31
C ALA A 6 -4.64 -11.32 6.29
N TRP A 7 -4.33 -10.73 5.13
CA TRP A 7 -4.15 -9.29 4.96
C TRP A 7 -5.40 -8.58 4.43
N ALA A 8 -6.39 -9.31 3.91
CA ALA A 8 -7.58 -8.73 3.31
C ALA A 8 -8.39 -7.90 4.32
N GLY A 9 -8.88 -6.73 3.89
CA GLY A 9 -9.71 -5.84 4.71
C GLY A 9 -8.97 -5.16 5.86
N LYS A 10 -7.65 -5.31 5.96
CA LYS A 10 -6.80 -4.64 6.96
C LYS A 10 -6.08 -3.46 6.34
N ARG A 11 -5.75 -2.48 7.17
CA ARG A 11 -5.01 -1.29 6.79
C ARG A 11 -3.55 -1.39 7.24
N TYR A 12 -2.63 -1.14 6.32
CA TYR A 12 -1.19 -1.17 6.55
C TYR A 12 -0.53 0.12 6.08
N ALA A 13 0.54 0.52 6.74
CA ALA A 13 1.43 1.57 6.28
C ALA A 13 2.76 0.95 5.85
N VAL A 14 3.28 1.36 4.69
CA VAL A 14 4.60 0.97 4.20
C VAL A 14 5.48 2.21 4.11
N LEU A 15 6.51 2.24 4.95
CA LEU A 15 7.52 3.29 5.01
C LEU A 15 8.77 2.83 4.23
N GLY A 16 9.11 3.58 3.18
CA GLY A 16 10.18 3.27 2.24
C GLY A 16 9.68 2.50 1.03
N LEU A 17 9.91 3.04 -0.16
CA LEU A 17 9.38 2.61 -1.46
C LEU A 17 10.49 2.30 -2.46
N ALA A 18 11.66 1.90 -1.96
CA ALA A 18 12.67 1.19 -2.75
C ALA A 18 12.15 -0.21 -3.17
N ARG A 19 13.00 -1.05 -3.77
CA ARG A 19 12.60 -2.35 -4.35
C ARG A 19 11.74 -3.23 -3.43
N SER A 20 12.14 -3.40 -2.17
CA SER A 20 11.42 -4.24 -1.20
C SER A 20 10.10 -3.60 -0.77
N GLY A 21 10.09 -2.31 -0.48
CA GLY A 21 8.88 -1.57 -0.11
C GLY A 21 7.80 -1.63 -1.19
N LEU A 22 8.18 -1.42 -2.44
CA LEU A 22 7.27 -1.53 -3.58
C LEU A 22 6.72 -2.95 -3.75
N ALA A 23 7.55 -3.98 -3.53
CA ALA A 23 7.11 -5.37 -3.55
C ALA A 23 6.09 -5.65 -2.43
N THR A 24 6.32 -5.10 -1.23
CA THR A 24 5.39 -5.20 -0.09
C THR A 24 4.05 -4.52 -0.38
N VAL A 25 4.06 -3.29 -0.91
CA VAL A 25 2.83 -2.58 -1.31
C VAL A 25 2.03 -3.42 -2.30
N ARG A 26 2.68 -3.98 -3.33
CA ARG A 26 2.01 -4.83 -4.32
C ARG A 26 1.43 -6.10 -3.68
N ALA A 27 2.16 -6.75 -2.79
CA ALA A 27 1.72 -7.96 -2.09
C ALA A 27 0.46 -7.73 -1.25
N LEU A 28 0.44 -6.64 -0.48
CA LEU A 28 -0.68 -6.24 0.35
C LEU A 28 -1.90 -5.87 -0.48
N LEU A 29 -1.73 -5.03 -1.52
CA LEU A 29 -2.82 -4.62 -2.40
C LEU A 29 -3.47 -5.81 -3.12
N ALA A 30 -2.68 -6.71 -3.70
CA ALA A 30 -3.24 -7.89 -4.37
C ALA A 30 -3.88 -8.89 -3.40
N SER A 31 -3.58 -8.78 -2.10
CA SER A 31 -4.24 -9.55 -1.06
C SER A 31 -5.52 -8.89 -0.54
N GLY A 32 -5.92 -7.74 -1.12
CA GLY A 32 -7.13 -7.02 -0.73
C GLY A 32 -6.96 -6.15 0.53
N ALA A 33 -5.72 -5.78 0.87
CA ALA A 33 -5.45 -4.86 1.96
C ALA A 33 -5.53 -3.41 1.51
N GLU A 34 -5.82 -2.51 2.44
CA GLU A 34 -5.65 -1.07 2.27
C GLU A 34 -4.22 -0.67 2.63
N VAL A 35 -3.55 0.11 1.78
CA VAL A 35 -2.14 0.46 1.98
C VAL A 35 -1.92 1.97 1.88
N VAL A 36 -1.33 2.55 2.92
CA VAL A 36 -0.74 3.88 2.90
C VAL A 36 0.75 3.73 2.59
N ALA A 37 1.18 4.23 1.44
CA ALA A 37 2.56 4.13 0.98
C ALA A 37 3.26 5.49 1.09
N TRP A 38 4.44 5.53 1.72
CA TRP A 38 5.21 6.76 1.88
C TRP A 38 6.71 6.51 1.80
N ASP A 39 7.45 7.47 1.23
CA ASP A 39 8.92 7.53 1.21
C ASP A 39 9.34 8.99 1.41
N SER A 40 10.56 9.28 1.83
CA SER A 40 11.07 10.64 1.90
C SER A 40 11.37 11.21 0.50
N ASP A 41 11.75 10.34 -0.44
CA ASP A 41 12.02 10.66 -1.84
C ASP A 41 10.70 10.89 -2.61
N LYS A 42 10.50 12.13 -3.08
CA LYS A 42 9.31 12.50 -3.87
C LYS A 42 9.20 11.67 -5.14
N ALA A 43 10.29 11.41 -5.86
CA ALA A 43 10.24 10.67 -7.12
C ALA A 43 9.70 9.25 -6.94
N LYS A 44 10.03 8.60 -5.81
CA LYS A 44 9.50 7.27 -5.47
C LYS A 44 8.02 7.30 -5.12
N ARG A 45 7.54 8.37 -4.48
CA ARG A 45 6.11 8.56 -4.22
C ARG A 45 5.33 8.77 -5.52
N GLU A 46 5.83 9.58 -6.45
CA GLU A 46 5.18 9.83 -7.75
C GLU A 46 5.19 8.59 -8.66
N ALA A 47 6.20 7.74 -8.54
CA ALA A 47 6.29 6.49 -9.30
C ALA A 47 5.17 5.49 -8.94
N LEU A 48 4.60 5.61 -7.74
CA LEU A 48 3.29 5.03 -7.45
C LEU A 48 2.25 5.91 -8.16
N LYS A 49 1.86 5.54 -9.39
CA LYS A 49 0.61 6.02 -10.01
C LYS A 49 -0.47 6.03 -8.93
N PRO A 50 -1.37 7.03 -8.87
CA PRO A 50 -2.28 7.21 -7.75
C PRO A 50 -2.99 5.89 -7.48
N LEU A 51 -2.48 5.18 -6.47
CA LEU A 51 -3.17 4.05 -5.92
C LEU A 51 -4.43 4.69 -5.38
N PRO A 52 -5.62 4.20 -5.74
CA PRO A 52 -6.85 4.77 -5.23
C PRO A 52 -6.79 4.61 -3.71
N PHE A 53 -6.34 5.66 -3.02
CA PHE A 53 -6.58 5.83 -1.61
C PHE A 53 -8.08 6.07 -1.51
N ARG A 54 -8.83 4.98 -1.43
CA ARG A 54 -10.19 5.05 -0.95
C ARG A 54 -10.06 5.22 0.55
N GLY A 55 -9.82 6.46 0.97
CA GLY A 55 -9.96 6.85 2.36
C GLY A 55 -11.40 6.54 2.76
N GLY A 56 -11.62 5.34 3.29
CA GLY A 56 -12.90 4.94 3.84
C GLY A 56 -13.23 5.89 4.98
N GLY A 57 -14.22 6.76 4.74
CA GLY A 57 -14.88 7.53 5.78
C GLY A 57 -15.25 6.61 6.92
N GLY A 58 -14.71 6.93 8.10
CA GLY A 58 -15.10 6.27 9.33
C GLY A 58 -16.50 6.73 9.73
N GLY A 59 -17.37 5.76 10.01
CA GLY A 59 -18.36 5.80 11.07
C GLY A 59 -19.53 6.77 10.91
N GLY A 60 -20.65 6.25 10.40
CA GLY A 60 -21.96 6.51 11.00
C GLY A 60 -22.31 5.37 11.95
#